data_AF-A0A4Q2LUY7-F1
#
_entry.id   AF-A0A4Q2LUY7-F1
#
_cell.length_a   1.000
_cell.length_b   1.000
_cell.length_c   1.000
_cell.angle_alpha   90.00
_cell.angle_beta   90.00
_cell.angle_gamma   90.00
#
_symmetry.space_group_name_H-M   'P 1'
#
loop_
_entity.id
_entity.type
_entity.pdbx_description
1 polymer ?
#
loop_
_entity_poly.entity_id
_entity_poly.type
_entity_poly.pdbx_seq_one_letter_code
_entity_poly.pdbx_strand_id
1 'polypeptide(L)'
;MTILTNSLAAAYYLMESLNSGRFSGKVIVIGGELNPEQQSISGALGEGVMSQFRVDKAFISVGGISLVRGISDYDLSEAAISRRMVEAASQTIVLADDSKLNKEAFMEICPLQRVHIIVSNAAPPREWGQMLKTYQASADPRAIMIIAQHRR
;
A
#
# COMPACT_ATOMS: atom_id res chain seq x y z
N MET A 1 10.01 8.01 14.84
CA MET A 1 9.09 7.58 13.77
C MET A 1 7.93 6.81 14.39
N THR A 2 6.71 6.98 13.88
CA THR A 2 5.52 6.24 14.33
C THR A 2 5.00 5.41 13.16
N ILE A 3 4.69 4.14 13.41
CA ILE A 3 4.15 3.22 12.40
C ILE A 3 2.78 2.76 12.86
N LEU A 4 1.79 2.93 11.99
CA LEU A 4 0.46 2.35 12.14
C LEU A 4 0.39 1.14 11.21
N THR A 5 -0.05 0.00 11.71
CA THR A 5 -0.20 -1.21 10.90
C THR A 5 -1.44 -1.98 11.30
N ASN A 6 -2.17 -2.47 10.31
CA ASN A 6 -3.21 -3.47 10.51
C ASN A 6 -2.70 -4.89 10.14
N SER A 7 -1.48 -5.00 9.60
CA SER A 7 -0.83 -6.28 9.32
C SER A 7 -0.19 -6.85 10.59
N LEU A 8 -0.59 -8.07 10.97
CA LEU A 8 0.01 -8.83 12.06
C LEU A 8 1.44 -9.26 11.73
N ALA A 9 1.69 -9.66 10.48
CA ALA A 9 3.02 -10.02 10.02
C ALA A 9 3.99 -8.84 10.18
N ALA A 10 3.58 -7.64 9.72
CA ALA A 10 4.39 -6.44 9.88
C ALA A 10 4.57 -6.06 11.36
N ALA A 11 3.50 -6.16 12.16
CA ALA A 11 3.58 -5.89 13.60
C ALA A 11 4.61 -6.79 14.30
N TYR A 12 4.65 -8.09 13.95
CA TYR A 12 5.62 -9.03 14.48
C TYR A 12 7.06 -8.65 14.13
N TYR A 13 7.35 -8.36 12.86
CA TYR A 13 8.68 -7.94 12.44
C TYR A 13 9.13 -6.61 13.05
N LEU A 14 8.19 -5.68 13.26
CA LEU A 14 8.46 -4.41 13.93
C LEU A 14 8.77 -4.60 15.40
N MET A 15 8.03 -5.49 16.09
CA MET A 15 8.29 -5.86 17.48
C MET A 15 9.68 -6.49 17.64
N GLU A 16 10.04 -7.47 16.79
CA GLU A 16 11.37 -8.06 16.74
C GLU A 16 12.46 -6.99 16.53
N SER A 17 12.21 -6.03 15.65
CA SER A 17 13.14 -4.94 15.36
C SER A 17 13.29 -3.95 16.51
N LEU A 18 12.23 -3.69 17.28
CA LEU A 18 12.28 -2.90 18.51
C LEU A 18 13.09 -3.61 19.59
N ASN A 19 12.79 -4.89 19.85
CA ASN A 19 13.45 -5.69 20.88
C ASN A 19 14.95 -5.88 20.61
N SER A 20 15.33 -5.97 19.33
CA SER A 20 16.73 -6.08 18.90
C SER A 20 17.45 -4.74 18.70
N GLY A 21 16.78 -3.60 18.93
CA GLY A 21 17.36 -2.27 18.76
C GLY A 21 17.66 -1.86 17.31
N ARG A 22 17.21 -2.63 16.31
CA ARG A 22 17.34 -2.30 14.88
C ARG A 22 16.41 -1.16 14.44
N PHE A 23 15.39 -0.89 15.23
CA PHE A 23 14.43 0.19 15.02
C PHE A 23 14.11 0.85 16.36
N SER A 24 13.92 2.17 16.36
CA SER A 24 13.40 2.92 17.51
C SER A 24 12.20 3.78 17.08
N GLY A 25 11.14 3.75 17.86
CA GLY A 25 9.92 4.47 17.54
C GLY A 25 8.68 3.90 18.23
N LYS A 26 7.51 4.32 17.76
CA LYS A 26 6.22 3.86 18.25
C LYS A 26 5.54 3.00 17.19
N VAL A 27 4.98 1.86 17.61
CA VAL A 27 4.13 1.02 16.76
C VAL A 27 2.73 1.05 17.34
N ILE A 28 1.74 1.33 16.50
CA ILE A 28 0.32 1.27 16.82
C ILE A 28 -0.29 0.20 15.92
N VAL A 29 -0.78 -0.87 16.53
CA VAL A 29 -1.53 -1.90 15.81
C VAL A 29 -2.98 -1.47 15.74
N ILE A 30 -3.51 -1.38 14.53
CA ILE A 30 -4.92 -1.04 14.28
C ILE A 30 -5.74 -2.30 14.53
N GLY A 31 -6.66 -2.21 15.50
CA GLY A 31 -7.56 -3.30 15.88
C GLY A 31 -8.79 -3.41 14.97
N GLY A 32 -9.59 -4.46 15.18
CA GLY A 32 -10.73 -4.80 14.33
C GLY A 32 -10.95 -6.31 14.21
N GLU A 33 -11.47 -6.73 13.07
CA GLU A 33 -11.75 -8.12 12.72
C GLU A 33 -10.51 -8.77 12.12
N LEU A 34 -10.15 -9.95 12.62
CA LEU A 34 -8.98 -10.71 12.16
C LEU A 34 -9.29 -11.45 10.86
N ASN A 35 -8.44 -11.29 9.85
CA ASN A 35 -8.35 -12.18 8.70
C ASN A 35 -7.10 -13.07 8.83
N PRO A 36 -7.25 -14.36 9.21
CA PRO A 36 -6.11 -15.26 9.40
C PRO A 36 -5.33 -15.55 8.12
N GLU A 37 -6.02 -15.65 6.97
CA GLU A 37 -5.39 -15.99 5.68
C GLU A 37 -4.48 -14.87 5.19
N GLN A 38 -4.89 -13.62 5.39
CA GLN A 38 -4.13 -12.44 4.99
C GLN A 38 -3.23 -11.89 6.09
N GLN A 39 -3.30 -12.47 7.30
CA GLN A 39 -2.58 -12.00 8.49
C GLN A 39 -2.78 -10.49 8.73
N SER A 40 -4.01 -10.04 8.56
CA SER A 40 -4.42 -8.64 8.66
C SER A 40 -5.60 -8.48 9.62
N ILE A 41 -5.82 -7.23 10.04
CA ILE A 41 -6.97 -6.80 10.82
C ILE A 41 -7.71 -5.74 10.00
N SER A 42 -9.02 -5.84 9.88
CA SER A 42 -9.83 -4.89 9.11
C SER A 42 -11.19 -4.64 9.76
N GLY A 43 -12.13 -4.07 9.01
CA GLY A 43 -13.47 -3.75 9.49
C GLY A 43 -13.59 -2.37 10.17
N ALA A 44 -14.82 -2.08 10.60
CA ALA A 44 -15.25 -0.72 10.93
C ALA A 44 -14.46 -0.06 12.08
N LEU A 45 -13.97 -0.85 13.04
CA LEU A 45 -13.14 -0.34 14.14
C LEU A 45 -11.82 0.24 13.61
N GLY A 46 -11.11 -0.51 12.77
CA GLY A 46 -9.86 -0.06 12.18
C GLY A 46 -10.06 1.14 11.26
N GLU A 47 -11.12 1.14 10.47
CA GLU A 47 -11.48 2.26 9.59
C GLU A 47 -11.77 3.54 10.37
N GLY A 48 -12.55 3.44 11.44
CA GLY A 48 -12.88 4.56 12.31
C GLY A 48 -11.64 5.13 13.02
N VAL A 49 -10.74 4.26 13.47
CA VAL A 49 -9.44 4.66 14.02
C VAL A 49 -8.61 5.38 12.96
N MET A 50 -8.49 4.83 11.76
CA MET A 50 -7.67 5.40 10.68
C MET A 50 -8.14 6.81 10.27
N SER A 51 -9.44 7.08 10.34
CA SER A 51 -10.01 8.41 10.05
C SER A 51 -9.55 9.53 10.99
N GLN A 52 -9.02 9.18 12.16
CA GLN A 52 -8.51 10.13 13.16
C GLN A 52 -7.03 10.46 12.97
N PHE A 53 -6.33 9.74 12.09
CA PHE A 53 -4.91 9.94 11.84
C PHE A 53 -4.66 10.68 10.54
N ARG A 54 -3.55 11.41 10.52
CA ARG A 54 -2.86 11.83 9.29
C ARG A 54 -1.47 11.25 9.33
N VAL A 55 -1.03 10.67 8.22
CA VAL A 55 0.28 10.03 8.11
C VAL A 55 1.05 10.59 6.92
N ASP A 56 2.37 10.59 7.02
CA ASP A 56 3.22 11.06 5.93
C ASP A 56 3.18 10.10 4.74
N LYS A 57 3.14 8.79 5.01
CA LYS A 57 3.22 7.72 4.02
C LYS A 57 2.26 6.58 4.35
N ALA A 58 1.63 6.03 3.32
CA ALA A 58 0.92 4.75 3.39
C ALA A 58 1.54 3.76 2.41
N PHE A 59 1.82 2.54 2.88
CA PHE A 59 2.25 1.42 2.07
C PHE A 59 1.07 0.47 1.92
N ILE A 60 0.61 0.26 0.68
CA ILE A 60 -0.63 -0.45 0.37
C ILE A 60 -0.33 -1.65 -0.51
N SER A 61 -0.72 -2.84 -0.06
CA SER A 61 -0.83 -4.03 -0.91
C SER A 61 -2.13 -3.98 -1.70
N VAL A 62 -2.17 -4.59 -2.88
CA VAL A 62 -3.33 -4.52 -3.79
C VAL A 62 -3.62 -5.86 -4.46
N GLY A 63 -4.88 -6.10 -4.77
CA GLY A 63 -5.33 -7.19 -5.64
C GLY A 63 -5.09 -6.92 -7.13
N GLY A 64 -4.99 -5.65 -7.55
CA GLY A 64 -4.67 -5.28 -8.93
C GLY A 64 -4.46 -3.78 -9.15
N ILE A 65 -3.64 -3.46 -10.15
CA ILE A 65 -3.41 -2.10 -10.67
C ILE A 65 -3.79 -2.04 -12.14
N SER A 66 -4.65 -1.09 -12.51
CA SER A 66 -5.00 -0.79 -13.89
C SER A 66 -5.00 0.72 -14.16
N LEU A 67 -4.80 1.09 -15.43
CA LEU A 67 -4.91 2.49 -15.86
C LEU A 67 -6.35 3.02 -15.80
N VAL A 68 -7.34 2.12 -15.87
CA VAL A 68 -8.76 2.46 -15.95
C VAL A 68 -9.38 2.59 -14.57
N ARG A 69 -9.18 1.62 -13.68
CA ARG A 69 -9.79 1.57 -12.34
C ARG A 69 -8.83 1.90 -11.19
N GLY A 70 -7.58 2.26 -11.49
CA GLY A 70 -6.59 2.57 -10.47
C GLY A 70 -6.16 1.33 -9.70
N ILE A 71 -6.14 1.43 -8.37
CA ILE A 71 -5.80 0.29 -7.50
C ILE A 71 -7.05 -0.32 -6.89
N SER A 72 -7.06 -1.64 -6.76
CA SER A 72 -8.23 -2.42 -6.33
C SER A 72 -7.83 -3.65 -5.53
N ASP A 73 -8.76 -4.18 -4.73
CA ASP A 73 -8.63 -5.44 -3.99
C ASP A 73 -9.83 -6.38 -4.25
N TYR A 74 -9.61 -7.67 -3.98
CA TYR A 74 -10.67 -8.69 -4.03
C TYR A 74 -11.44 -8.77 -2.72
N ASP A 75 -10.79 -8.46 -1.59
CA ASP A 75 -11.43 -8.45 -0.29
C ASP A 75 -12.04 -7.07 0.01
N LEU A 76 -13.32 -7.06 0.38
CA LEU A 76 -14.08 -5.83 0.65
C LEU A 76 -13.50 -5.07 1.85
N SER A 77 -13.15 -5.79 2.92
CA SER A 77 -12.69 -5.21 4.18
C SER A 77 -11.26 -4.67 4.04
N GLU A 78 -10.39 -5.36 3.30
CA GLU A 78 -9.06 -4.85 2.98
C GLU A 78 -9.11 -3.63 2.05
N ALA A 79 -10.01 -3.65 1.05
CA ALA A 79 -10.21 -2.50 0.19
C ALA A 79 -10.68 -1.27 0.99
N ALA A 80 -11.59 -1.47 1.95
CA ALA A 80 -12.13 -0.40 2.78
C ALA A 80 -11.07 0.23 3.69
N ILE A 81 -10.31 -0.58 4.44
CA ILE A 81 -9.25 -0.04 5.31
C ILE A 81 -8.12 0.61 4.50
N SER A 82 -7.72 0.01 3.37
CA SER A 82 -6.70 0.57 2.47
C SER A 82 -7.13 1.92 1.92
N ARG A 83 -8.42 2.09 1.58
CA ARG A 83 -8.96 3.39 1.16
C ARG A 83 -8.79 4.45 2.25
N ARG A 84 -9.10 4.12 3.51
CA ARG A 84 -8.88 5.03 4.65
C ARG A 84 -7.41 5.38 4.82
N MET A 85 -6.50 4.41 4.63
CA MET A 85 -5.07 4.66 4.68
C MET A 85 -4.61 5.62 3.57
N VAL A 86 -5.13 5.46 2.34
CA VAL A 86 -4.86 6.36 1.21
C VAL A 86 -5.39 7.78 1.47
N GLU A 87 -6.57 7.90 2.09
CA GLU A 87 -7.18 9.19 2.43
C GLU A 87 -6.39 9.93 3.52
N ALA A 88 -5.88 9.20 4.51
CA ALA A 88 -5.10 9.75 5.62
C ALA A 88 -3.65 10.11 5.25
N ALA A 89 -3.13 9.56 4.16
CA ALA A 89 -1.73 9.70 3.78
C ALA A 89 -1.45 10.88 2.84
N SER A 90 -0.33 11.57 3.08
CA SER A 90 0.21 12.56 2.16
C SER A 90 0.89 11.92 0.94
N GLN A 91 1.43 10.71 1.09
CA GLN A 91 2.07 9.96 0.01
C GLN A 91 1.63 8.49 0.05
N THR A 92 1.04 8.01 -1.05
CA THR A 92 0.62 6.61 -1.21
C THR A 92 1.66 5.85 -2.02
N ILE A 93 2.13 4.74 -1.46
CA ILE A 93 3.12 3.83 -2.03
C ILE A 93 2.47 2.46 -2.17
N VAL A 94 2.38 1.96 -3.39
CA VAL A 94 1.76 0.68 -3.70
C VAL A 94 2.85 -0.38 -3.86
N LEU A 95 2.67 -1.52 -3.21
CA LEU A 95 3.53 -2.68 -3.34
C LEU A 95 2.78 -3.74 -4.15
N ALA A 96 3.33 -4.16 -5.29
CA ALA A 96 2.66 -5.07 -6.20
C ALA A 96 3.65 -5.98 -6.92
N ASP A 97 3.41 -7.29 -6.89
CA ASP A 97 4.11 -8.20 -7.79
C ASP A 97 3.57 -8.09 -9.24
N ASP A 98 4.26 -8.74 -10.17
CA ASP A 98 3.93 -8.77 -11.59
C ASP A 98 2.51 -9.28 -11.87
N SER A 99 2.01 -10.21 -11.05
CA SER A 99 0.67 -10.78 -11.20
C SER A 99 -0.44 -9.75 -10.97
N LYS A 100 -0.14 -8.62 -10.31
CA LYS A 100 -1.10 -7.54 -10.01
C LYS A 100 -1.11 -6.43 -11.07
N LEU A 101 -0.13 -6.38 -11.98
CA LEU A 101 -0.03 -5.34 -12.99
C LEU A 101 -1.03 -5.61 -14.13
N ASN A 102 -1.72 -4.56 -14.60
CA ASN A 102 -2.83 -4.66 -15.57
C ASN A 102 -3.95 -5.60 -15.13
N LYS A 103 -4.20 -5.66 -13.83
CA LYS A 103 -5.32 -6.41 -13.27
C LYS A 103 -6.29 -5.47 -12.59
N GLU A 104 -7.55 -5.86 -12.67
CA GLU A 104 -8.62 -5.26 -11.90
C GLU A 104 -9.14 -6.30 -10.92
N ALA A 105 -9.27 -5.91 -9.68
CA ALA A 105 -9.95 -6.68 -8.67
C ALA A 105 -11.37 -6.16 -8.46
N PHE A 106 -12.11 -6.84 -7.60
CA PHE A 106 -13.55 -6.62 -7.42
C PHE A 106 -13.88 -5.20 -6.94
N MET A 107 -13.13 -4.68 -5.97
CA MET A 107 -13.38 -3.39 -5.33
C MET A 107 -12.21 -2.41 -5.53
N GLU A 108 -12.50 -1.25 -6.08
CA GLU A 108 -11.59 -0.09 -6.15
C GLU A 108 -11.18 0.41 -4.75
N ILE A 109 -9.89 0.61 -4.53
CA ILE A 109 -9.36 1.31 -3.36
C ILE A 109 -9.35 2.82 -3.66
N CYS A 110 -8.64 3.23 -4.71
CA CYS A 110 -8.54 4.61 -5.15
C CYS A 110 -8.10 4.72 -6.62
N PRO A 111 -8.36 5.86 -7.28
CA PRO A 111 -7.90 6.08 -8.64
C PRO A 111 -6.36 6.25 -8.69
N LEU A 112 -5.75 5.89 -9.82
CA LEU A 112 -4.28 5.83 -9.97
C LEU A 112 -3.58 7.16 -9.66
N GLN A 113 -4.26 8.29 -9.87
CA GLN A 113 -3.74 9.64 -9.61
C GLN A 113 -3.41 9.87 -8.13
N ARG A 114 -4.03 9.12 -7.21
CA ARG A 114 -3.71 9.16 -5.77
C ARG A 114 -2.47 8.34 -5.42
N VAL A 115 -1.99 7.48 -6.32
CA VAL A 115 -0.80 6.64 -6.11
C VAL A 115 0.46 7.39 -6.53
N HIS A 116 1.35 7.61 -5.58
CA HIS A 116 2.55 8.42 -5.81
C HIS A 116 3.74 7.56 -6.23
N ILE A 117 3.85 6.35 -5.68
CA ILE A 117 4.92 5.41 -5.98
C ILE A 117 4.34 4.02 -6.17
N ILE A 118 4.78 3.30 -7.20
CA ILE A 118 4.55 1.86 -7.34
C ILE A 118 5.91 1.17 -7.21
N VAL A 119 5.97 0.17 -6.35
CA VAL A 119 7.13 -0.69 -6.13
C VAL A 119 6.74 -2.09 -6.61
N SER A 120 7.48 -2.62 -7.58
CA SER A 120 7.23 -3.94 -8.16
C SER A 120 8.50 -4.75 -8.38
N ASN A 121 8.36 -6.07 -8.40
CA ASN A 121 9.41 -7.01 -8.80
C ASN A 121 9.57 -7.13 -10.33
N ALA A 122 8.74 -6.44 -11.11
CA ALA A 122 8.76 -6.47 -12.57
C ALA A 122 8.70 -5.09 -13.20
N ALA A 123 9.08 -5.04 -14.48
CA ALA A 123 8.92 -3.85 -15.29
C ALA A 123 7.43 -3.53 -15.52
N PRO A 124 7.06 -2.24 -15.67
CA PRO A 124 5.70 -1.84 -15.96
C PRO A 124 5.26 -2.42 -17.31
N PRO A 125 3.98 -2.78 -17.45
CA PRO A 125 3.43 -3.21 -18.73
C PRO A 125 3.66 -2.15 -19.81
N ARG A 126 3.87 -2.61 -21.05
CA ARG A 126 4.14 -1.71 -22.20
C ARG A 126 3.02 -0.68 -22.40
N GLU A 127 1.79 -1.06 -22.12
CA GLU A 127 0.60 -0.21 -22.22
C GLU A 127 0.64 0.99 -21.27
N TRP A 128 1.45 0.95 -20.21
CA TRP A 128 1.61 2.06 -19.27
C TRP A 128 2.47 3.19 -19.84
N GLY A 129 3.01 3.06 -21.06
CA GLY A 129 3.97 3.99 -21.65
C GLY A 129 3.58 5.47 -21.58
N GLN A 130 2.29 5.82 -21.71
CA GLN A 130 1.85 7.21 -21.59
C GLN A 130 1.77 7.68 -20.13
N MET A 131 1.32 6.81 -19.21
CA MET A 131 1.30 7.09 -17.78
C MET A 131 2.72 7.29 -17.24
N LEU A 132 3.68 6.47 -17.70
CA LEU A 132 5.07 6.56 -17.32
C LEU A 132 5.74 7.89 -17.71
N LYS A 133 5.16 8.72 -18.58
CA LYS A 133 5.69 10.07 -18.84
C LYS A 133 5.48 11.01 -17.64
N THR A 134 4.45 10.74 -16.84
CA THR A 134 4.13 11.49 -15.62
C THR A 134 4.88 10.92 -14.40
N TYR A 135 5.49 9.74 -14.54
CA TYR A 135 6.27 9.08 -13.52
C TYR A 135 7.75 9.01 -13.91
N GLN A 136 8.65 8.82 -12.96
CA GLN A 136 10.03 8.45 -13.21
C GLN A 136 10.18 6.99 -12.85
N ALA A 137 10.64 6.21 -13.83
CA ALA A 137 11.04 4.83 -13.64
C ALA A 137 12.51 4.80 -13.19
N SER A 138 12.77 4.23 -12.02
CA SER A 138 14.12 3.87 -11.59
C SER A 138 14.20 2.35 -11.43
N ALA A 139 15.17 1.74 -12.09
CA ALA A 139 15.47 0.32 -11.93
C ALA A 139 16.50 0.16 -10.80
N ASP A 140 16.13 -0.50 -9.71
CA ASP A 140 17.10 -1.01 -8.73
C ASP A 140 17.63 -2.36 -9.23
N PRO A 141 18.96 -2.57 -9.33
CA PRO A 141 19.56 -3.86 -9.70
C PRO A 141 19.17 -5.04 -8.78
N ARG A 142 18.52 -4.81 -7.62
CA ARG A 142 17.94 -5.85 -6.75
C ARG A 142 16.52 -6.29 -7.15
N ALA A 143 16.14 -6.13 -8.41
CA ALA A 143 14.85 -6.48 -9.01
C ALA A 143 13.65 -5.63 -8.57
N ILE A 144 13.88 -4.47 -7.94
CA ILE A 144 12.81 -3.58 -7.50
C ILE A 144 12.67 -2.42 -8.50
N MET A 145 11.58 -2.39 -9.25
CA MET A 145 11.22 -1.25 -10.07
C MET A 145 10.41 -0.24 -9.25
N ILE A 146 10.88 1.00 -9.19
CA ILE A 146 10.20 2.11 -8.53
C ILE A 146 9.68 3.06 -9.60
N ILE A 147 8.37 3.27 -9.60
CA ILE A 147 7.67 4.18 -10.52
C ILE A 147 7.10 5.31 -9.67
N ALA A 148 7.69 6.51 -9.72
CA ALA A 148 7.32 7.63 -8.84
C ALA A 148 6.76 8.84 -9.62
N GLN A 149 5.65 9.45 -9.20
CA GLN A 149 5.08 10.65 -9.84
C GLN A 149 6.11 11.79 -9.85
N HIS A 150 6.12 12.60 -10.92
CA HIS A 150 6.85 13.86 -10.92
C HIS A 150 6.31 14.77 -9.81
N ARG A 151 7.13 15.04 -8.79
CA ARG A 151 6.86 16.14 -7.87
C ARG A 151 7.07 17.44 -8.66
N ARG A 152 6.05 18.28 -8.74
CA ARG A 152 6.25 19.70 -9.05
C ARG A 152 6.89 20.38 -7.85
#